data_AF-X1RYT0-F1
#
_entry.id   AF-X1RYT0-F1
#
_cell.length_a   1.000
_cell.length_b   1.000
_cell.length_c   1.000
_cell.angle_alpha   90.00
_cell.angle_beta   90.00
_cell.angle_gamma   90.00
#
_symmetry.space_group_name_H-M   'P 1'
#
loop_
_entity.id
_entity.type
_entity.pdbx_description
1 polymer ?
#
loop_
_entity_poly.entity_id
_entity_poly.type
_entity_poly.pdbx_seq_one_letter_code
_entity_poly.pdbx_strand_id
1 'polypeptide(L)'
;MYNIMEQAEGIFRGMAIEVPAGQKLSVMRGDTVRMHVGFNYRGPAIAGLTLRCSIGQRGVFGFDEIAYGHARVDVDESMDFISYTAYADIDTSPISPDTNYDIEAKIEEYMPETLVGIDNVIDVLGEAEFQKFEITSYEKV
;
A
#
# COMPACT_ATOMS: atom_id res chain seq x y z
N MET A 1 17.03 -6.41 -8.13
CA MET A 1 16.80 -7.15 -6.86
C MET A 1 17.38 -6.26 -5.78
N TYR A 2 16.54 -5.49 -5.08
CA TYR A 2 17.00 -4.65 -3.98
C TYR A 2 17.37 -5.57 -2.80
N ASN A 3 18.53 -5.32 -2.20
CA ASN A 3 18.97 -6.11 -1.05
C ASN A 3 18.17 -5.69 0.19
N ILE A 4 17.84 -6.62 1.09
CA ILE A 4 17.10 -6.37 2.34
C ILE A 4 17.74 -5.24 3.17
N MET A 5 19.08 -5.12 3.12
CA MET A 5 19.82 -4.05 3.79
C MET A 5 19.52 -2.65 3.20
N GLU A 6 19.37 -2.54 1.88
CA GLU A 6 19.04 -1.27 1.23
C GLU A 6 17.60 -0.83 1.51
N GLN A 7 16.67 -1.79 1.59
CA GLN A 7 15.28 -1.54 2.00
C GLN A 7 15.23 -1.05 3.45
N ALA A 8 15.93 -1.72 4.37
CA ALA A 8 16.00 -1.28 5.77
C ALA A 8 16.59 0.14 5.88
N GLU A 9 17.71 0.43 5.22
CA GLU A 9 18.31 1.78 5.24
C GLU A 9 17.39 2.83 4.63
N GLY A 10 16.66 2.51 3.57
CA GLY A 10 15.71 3.43 2.95
C GLY A 10 14.55 3.79 3.87
N ILE A 11 14.01 2.80 4.60
CA ILE A 11 12.98 3.02 5.62
C ILE A 11 13.51 3.95 6.71
N PHE A 12 14.67 3.64 7.28
CA PHE A 12 15.25 4.48 8.35
C PHE A 12 15.58 5.91 7.91
N ARG A 13 15.84 6.11 6.61
CA ARG A 13 16.13 7.44 6.05
C ARG A 13 14.90 8.15 5.48
N GLY A 14 13.70 7.55 5.59
CA GLY A 14 12.47 8.11 5.02
C GLY A 14 12.51 8.25 3.50
N MET A 15 13.27 7.38 2.82
CA MET A 15 13.33 7.35 1.36
C MET A 15 12.18 6.51 0.81
N ALA A 16 11.60 6.95 -0.31
CA ALA A 16 10.63 6.13 -1.03
C ALA A 16 11.29 4.84 -1.55
N ILE A 17 10.68 3.70 -1.24
CA ILE A 17 11.11 2.38 -1.71
C ILE A 17 9.99 1.80 -2.57
N GLU A 18 10.26 1.65 -3.86
CA GLU A 18 9.38 0.93 -4.78
C GLU A 18 9.79 -0.54 -4.83
N VAL A 19 8.84 -1.45 -4.69
CA VAL A 19 9.05 -2.89 -4.92
C VAL A 19 8.14 -3.38 -6.04
N PRO A 20 8.61 -4.29 -6.90
CA PRO A 20 7.75 -4.98 -7.85
C PRO A 20 6.57 -5.70 -7.17
N ALA A 21 5.43 -5.77 -7.85
CA ALA A 21 4.26 -6.49 -7.34
C ALA A 21 4.61 -7.95 -6.94
N GLY A 22 4.11 -8.38 -5.79
CA GLY A 22 4.41 -9.69 -5.21
C GLY A 22 5.72 -9.76 -4.40
N GLN A 23 6.54 -8.70 -4.41
CA GLN A 23 7.64 -8.57 -3.46
C GLN A 23 7.17 -7.87 -2.19
N LYS A 24 7.91 -8.12 -1.12
CA LYS A 24 7.59 -7.61 0.20
C LYS A 24 8.05 -6.17 0.36
N LEU A 25 7.14 -5.29 0.78
CA LEU A 25 7.42 -3.91 1.16
C LEU A 25 7.33 -3.79 2.67
N SER A 26 8.43 -3.39 3.31
CA SER A 26 8.42 -2.98 4.71
C SER A 26 8.28 -1.47 4.80
N VAL A 27 7.42 -0.99 5.70
CA VAL A 27 7.14 0.43 5.95
C VAL A 27 7.08 0.70 7.45
N MET A 28 7.28 1.95 7.88
CA MET A 28 6.95 2.35 9.24
C MET A 28 5.44 2.61 9.33
N ARG A 29 4.86 2.34 10.50
CA ARG A 29 3.50 2.80 10.79
C ARG A 29 3.40 4.32 10.62
N GLY A 30 2.43 4.77 9.84
CA GLY A 30 2.25 6.18 9.50
C GLY A 30 2.89 6.61 8.18
N ASP A 31 3.67 5.73 7.54
CA ASP A 31 4.09 5.94 6.15
C ASP A 31 2.88 5.87 5.21
N THR A 32 3.06 6.44 4.02
CA THR A 32 2.11 6.33 2.92
C THR A 32 2.57 5.27 1.93
N VAL A 33 1.73 4.27 1.67
CA VAL A 33 1.94 3.28 0.61
C VAL A 33 1.19 3.72 -0.64
N ARG A 34 1.93 3.96 -1.73
CA ARG A 34 1.33 4.18 -3.06
C ARG A 34 1.16 2.86 -3.79
N MET A 35 -0.08 2.48 -4.08
CA MET A 35 -0.37 1.27 -4.85
C MET A 35 -0.69 1.63 -6.29
N HIS A 36 0.13 1.12 -7.22
CA HIS A 36 -0.05 1.31 -8.66
C HIS A 36 -0.89 0.19 -9.25
N VAL A 37 -1.88 0.55 -10.07
CA VAL A 37 -2.79 -0.37 -10.74
C VAL A 37 -2.78 -0.10 -12.23
N GLY A 38 -2.48 -1.13 -13.02
CA GLY A 38 -2.58 -1.11 -14.47
C GLY A 38 -3.75 -1.98 -14.94
N PHE A 39 -4.53 -1.49 -15.88
CA PHE A 39 -5.65 -2.24 -16.45
C PHE A 39 -5.90 -1.84 -17.90
N ASN A 40 -6.60 -2.70 -18.64
CA ASN A 40 -7.01 -2.43 -20.02
C ASN A 40 -8.52 -2.21 -20.07
N TYR A 41 -8.97 -1.17 -20.76
CA TYR A 41 -10.38 -0.83 -20.91
C TYR A 41 -10.78 -0.76 -22.38
N ARG A 42 -12.01 -1.21 -22.67
CA ARG A 42 -12.70 -1.05 -23.95
C ARG A 42 -14.20 -0.89 -23.65
N GLY A 43 -14.83 0.13 -24.23
CA GLY A 43 -16.24 0.43 -24.00
C GLY A 43 -16.55 1.92 -24.21
N PRO A 44 -17.73 2.40 -23.80
CA PRO A 44 -18.08 3.82 -23.79
C PRO A 44 -17.15 4.65 -22.89
N ALA A 45 -17.09 5.97 -23.08
CA ALA A 45 -16.40 6.83 -22.13
C ALA A 45 -17.11 6.79 -20.75
N ILE A 46 -16.33 6.67 -19.67
CA ILE A 46 -16.83 6.71 -18.30
C ILE A 46 -15.93 7.62 -17.48
N ALA A 47 -16.54 8.59 -16.80
CA ALA A 47 -15.84 9.51 -15.92
C ALA A 47 -16.18 9.23 -14.45
N GLY A 48 -15.23 9.47 -13.57
CA GLY A 48 -15.41 9.42 -12.12
C GLY A 48 -15.47 8.02 -11.53
N LEU A 49 -14.84 7.03 -12.16
CA LEU A 49 -14.69 5.70 -11.57
C LEU A 49 -13.84 5.78 -10.30
N THR A 50 -14.17 4.95 -9.32
CA THR A 50 -13.49 4.93 -8.03
C THR A 50 -12.51 3.76 -7.99
N LEU A 51 -11.23 4.06 -8.17
CA LEU A 51 -10.17 3.12 -7.81
C LEU A 51 -10.04 3.10 -6.30
N ARG A 52 -10.30 1.96 -5.67
CA ARG A 52 -10.01 1.72 -4.25
C ARG A 52 -8.83 0.75 -4.14
N CYS A 53 -7.82 1.15 -3.37
CA CYS A 53 -6.69 0.31 -3.00
C CYS A 53 -6.67 0.15 -1.49
N SER A 54 -6.48 -1.06 -1.02
CA SER A 54 -6.70 -1.43 0.37
C SER A 54 -5.56 -2.28 0.91
N ILE A 55 -5.23 -2.10 2.18
CA ILE A 55 -4.35 -2.96 2.97
C ILE A 55 -5.19 -3.59 4.08
N GLY A 56 -5.04 -4.90 4.26
CA GLY A 56 -5.88 -5.68 5.16
C GLY A 56 -5.30 -7.04 5.46
N GLN A 57 -6.15 -7.94 5.94
CA GLN A 57 -5.79 -9.31 6.26
C GLN A 57 -6.83 -10.28 5.69
N ARG A 58 -6.38 -11.29 4.97
CA ARG A 58 -7.24 -12.30 4.37
C ARG A 58 -7.44 -13.44 5.35
N GLY A 59 -8.68 -13.59 5.77
CA GLY A 59 -9.12 -14.67 6.64
C GLY A 59 -10.02 -15.68 5.92
N VAL A 60 -10.55 -16.61 6.71
CA VAL A 60 -11.53 -17.62 6.24
C VAL A 60 -12.80 -16.99 5.67
N PHE A 61 -13.16 -15.78 6.11
CA PHE A 61 -14.37 -15.07 5.70
C PHE A 61 -14.15 -14.02 4.60
N GLY A 62 -12.95 -13.98 3.99
CA GLY A 62 -12.59 -13.01 2.96
C GLY A 62 -11.55 -12.00 3.44
N PHE A 63 -11.48 -10.87 2.73
CA PHE A 63 -10.56 -9.78 3.04
C PHE A 63 -11.14 -8.87 4.13
N ASP A 64 -10.44 -8.76 5.24
CA ASP A 64 -10.71 -7.77 6.28
C ASP A 64 -9.89 -6.51 5.99
N GLU A 65 -10.54 -5.49 5.46
CA GLU A 65 -9.92 -4.21 5.12
C GLU A 65 -9.61 -3.40 6.39
N ILE A 66 -8.36 -2.98 6.54
CA ILE A 66 -7.89 -2.21 7.70
C ILE A 66 -7.68 -0.74 7.33
N ALA A 67 -7.03 -0.49 6.19
CA ALA A 67 -6.76 0.84 5.66
C ALA A 67 -6.98 0.86 4.15
N TYR A 68 -7.35 2.03 3.62
CA TYR A 68 -7.59 2.19 2.18
C TYR A 68 -7.31 3.61 1.71
N GLY A 69 -7.03 3.72 0.43
CA GLY A 69 -6.95 4.95 -0.34
C GLY A 69 -7.85 4.86 -1.56
N HIS A 70 -8.20 6.01 -2.15
CA HIS A 70 -8.95 6.04 -3.39
C HIS A 70 -8.43 7.10 -4.36
N ALA A 71 -8.70 6.87 -5.64
CA ALA A 71 -8.46 7.82 -6.71
C ALA A 71 -9.61 7.81 -7.71
N ARG A 72 -9.82 8.95 -8.37
CA ARG A 72 -10.75 9.04 -9.51
C ARG A 72 -10.03 8.66 -10.79
N VAL A 73 -10.71 7.87 -11.62
CA VAL A 73 -10.21 7.41 -12.90
C VAL A 73 -11.26 7.68 -13.97
N ASP A 74 -10.81 8.26 -15.07
CA ASP A 74 -11.63 8.45 -16.27
C ASP A 74 -11.07 7.53 -17.37
N VAL A 75 -11.97 6.92 -18.13
CA VAL A 75 -11.63 6.06 -19.27
C VAL A 75 -12.34 6.57 -20.52
N ASP A 76 -11.62 6.61 -21.63
CA ASP A 76 -12.14 7.07 -22.91
C ASP A 76 -12.95 5.99 -23.63
N GLU A 77 -13.83 6.43 -24.52
CA GLU A 77 -14.52 5.53 -25.44
C GLU A 77 -13.50 4.83 -26.35
N SER A 78 -13.63 3.52 -26.49
CA SER A 78 -12.78 2.73 -27.37
C SER A 78 -13.46 1.44 -27.82
N MET A 79 -13.18 1.06 -29.07
CA MET A 79 -13.52 -0.25 -29.65
C MET A 79 -12.36 -1.25 -29.55
N ASP A 80 -11.19 -0.80 -29.10
CA ASP A 80 -10.00 -1.60 -28.81
C ASP A 80 -9.66 -1.53 -27.31
N PHE A 81 -8.91 -2.50 -26.80
CA PHE A 81 -8.40 -2.42 -25.43
C PHE A 81 -7.27 -1.39 -25.35
N ILE A 82 -7.48 -0.35 -24.54
CA ILE A 82 -6.50 0.70 -24.25
C ILE A 82 -5.98 0.50 -22.82
N SER A 83 -4.67 0.65 -22.62
CA SER A 83 -4.04 0.54 -21.31
C SER A 83 -4.13 1.84 -20.52
N TYR A 84 -4.51 1.71 -19.26
CA TYR A 84 -4.55 2.78 -18.28
C TYR A 84 -3.69 2.42 -17.07
N THR A 85 -3.14 3.43 -16.43
CA THR A 85 -2.50 3.31 -15.13
C THR A 85 -3.10 4.34 -14.18
N ALA A 86 -3.31 3.92 -12.94
CA ALA A 86 -3.77 4.77 -11.86
C ALA A 86 -3.08 4.34 -10.57
N TYR A 87 -3.19 5.15 -9.53
CA TYR A 87 -2.69 4.80 -8.21
C TYR A 87 -3.55 5.42 -7.13
N ALA A 88 -3.51 4.84 -5.93
CA ALA A 88 -4.03 5.45 -4.73
C ALA A 88 -3.00 5.37 -3.61
N ASP A 89 -2.98 6.41 -2.78
CA ASP A 89 -2.10 6.54 -1.62
C ASP A 89 -2.87 6.09 -0.38
N ILE A 90 -2.26 5.20 0.41
CA ILE A 90 -2.86 4.56 1.58
C ILE A 90 -2.04 4.95 2.81
N ASP A 91 -2.69 5.58 3.79
CA ASP A 91 -2.09 5.89 5.10
C ASP A 91 -2.04 4.61 5.95
N THR A 92 -0.84 4.25 6.41
CA THR A 92 -0.63 3.07 7.26
C THR A 92 -0.77 3.35 8.75
N SER A 93 -1.05 4.58 9.17
CA SER A 93 -1.29 4.93 10.58
C SER A 93 -2.39 4.09 11.26
N PRO A 94 -3.46 3.62 10.59
CA PRO A 94 -4.46 2.75 11.23
C PRO A 94 -3.99 1.31 11.43
N ILE A 95 -2.91 0.90 10.76
CA ILE A 95 -2.45 -0.49 10.74
C ILE A 95 -1.52 -0.73 11.95
N SER A 96 -1.77 -1.81 12.68
CA SER A 96 -0.87 -2.24 13.77
C SER A 96 0.48 -2.70 13.21
N PRO A 97 1.57 -2.59 13.98
CA PRO A 97 2.82 -3.22 13.59
C PRO A 97 2.69 -4.75 13.57
N ASP A 98 2.84 -5.34 12.39
CA ASP A 98 2.87 -6.79 12.16
C ASP A 98 3.43 -7.08 10.75
N THR A 99 3.58 -8.36 10.43
CA THR A 99 4.06 -8.84 9.14
C THR A 99 2.93 -9.48 8.34
N ASN A 100 3.13 -9.54 7.02
CA ASN A 100 2.26 -10.27 6.10
C ASN A 100 0.83 -9.71 6.02
N TYR A 101 0.70 -8.39 5.94
CA TYR A 101 -0.53 -7.77 5.48
C TYR A 101 -0.72 -8.02 3.98
N ASP A 102 -1.98 -8.16 3.60
CA ASP A 102 -2.43 -8.39 2.23
C ASP A 102 -2.90 -7.08 1.61
N ILE A 103 -2.96 -7.06 0.28
CA ILE A 103 -3.48 -5.92 -0.47
C ILE A 103 -4.59 -6.32 -1.43
N GLU A 104 -5.53 -5.41 -1.64
CA GLU A 104 -6.55 -5.52 -2.69
C GLU A 104 -6.68 -4.21 -3.47
N ALA A 105 -7.02 -4.31 -4.74
CA ALA A 105 -7.43 -3.18 -5.58
C ALA A 105 -8.68 -3.52 -6.38
N LYS A 106 -9.51 -2.51 -6.65
CA LYS A 106 -10.77 -2.65 -7.38
C LYS A 106 -11.23 -1.31 -7.96
N ILE A 107 -11.97 -1.36 -9.06
CA ILE A 107 -12.89 -0.29 -9.45
C ILE A 107 -14.23 -0.61 -8.80
N GLU A 108 -14.68 0.21 -7.84
CA GLU A 108 -15.84 -0.11 -7.00
C GLU A 108 -17.12 -0.35 -7.82
N GLU A 109 -17.28 0.40 -8.92
CA GLU A 109 -18.46 0.31 -9.78
C GLU A 109 -18.49 -0.95 -10.67
N TYR A 110 -17.37 -1.69 -10.75
CA TYR A 110 -17.18 -2.89 -11.59
C TYR A 110 -16.66 -4.08 -10.77
N MET A 111 -17.27 -4.28 -9.62
CA MET A 111 -17.08 -5.50 -8.83
C MET A 111 -18.07 -6.59 -9.25
N PRO A 112 -17.63 -7.87 -9.24
CA PRO A 112 -16.33 -8.37 -8.77
C PRO A 112 -15.23 -8.41 -9.84
N GLU A 113 -15.49 -7.99 -11.08
CA GLU A 113 -14.64 -8.23 -12.25
C GLU A 113 -13.25 -7.59 -12.14
N THR A 114 -13.16 -6.45 -11.45
CA THR A 114 -11.91 -5.70 -11.27
C THR A 114 -11.18 -6.01 -9.97
N LEU A 115 -11.73 -6.87 -9.12
CA LEU A 115 -11.12 -7.21 -7.84
C LEU A 115 -9.86 -8.05 -8.05
N VAL A 116 -8.73 -7.54 -7.58
CA VAL A 116 -7.45 -8.25 -7.53
C VAL A 116 -6.82 -8.10 -6.16
N GLY A 117 -6.07 -9.10 -5.73
CA GLY A 117 -5.36 -9.06 -4.46
C GLY A 117 -4.02 -9.80 -4.51
N ILE A 118 -3.12 -9.42 -3.60
CA ILE A 118 -1.84 -10.09 -3.41
C ILE A 118 -1.62 -10.28 -1.91
N ASP A 119 -1.31 -11.51 -1.52
CA ASP A 119 -1.21 -11.88 -0.12
C ASP A 119 0.24 -11.77 0.41
N ASN A 120 0.38 -11.41 1.69
CA ASN A 120 1.61 -11.40 2.48
C ASN A 120 2.71 -10.46 1.96
N VAL A 121 2.35 -9.27 1.47
CA VAL A 121 3.28 -8.35 0.78
C VAL A 121 3.63 -7.08 1.56
N ILE A 122 2.89 -6.71 2.61
CA ILE A 122 3.22 -5.53 3.43
C ILE A 122 3.64 -5.97 4.84
N ASP A 123 4.79 -5.48 5.30
CA ASP A 123 5.19 -5.53 6.71
C ASP A 123 5.16 -4.11 7.29
N VAL A 124 4.44 -3.92 8.39
CA VAL A 124 4.36 -2.63 9.09
C VAL A 124 5.23 -2.70 10.34
N LEU A 125 6.27 -1.88 10.38
CA LEU A 125 7.19 -1.77 11.49
C LEU A 125 6.67 -0.76 12.52
N GLY A 126 6.91 -1.05 13.80
CA GLY A 126 6.56 -0.15 14.90
C GLY A 126 7.52 1.04 14.98
N GLU A 127 7.06 2.13 15.58
CA GLU A 127 7.94 3.25 15.93
C GLU A 127 8.97 2.84 16.99
N ALA A 128 10.10 3.56 17.04
CA ALA A 128 11.09 3.35 18.09
C ALA A 128 10.53 3.78 19.44
N GLU A 129 10.40 2.83 20.37
CA GLU A 129 9.97 3.12 21.74
C GLU A 129 11.18 3.34 22.66
N PHE A 130 11.17 4.46 23.39
CA PHE A 130 12.12 4.69 24.48
C PHE A 130 11.48 4.33 25.81
N GLN A 131 12.15 3.49 26.59
CA GLN A 131 11.78 3.19 27.97
C GLN A 131 12.91 3.59 28.90
N LYS A 132 12.57 4.05 30.12
CA LYS A 132 13.54 4.48 31.14
C LYS A 132 14.46 5.61 30.65
N PHE A 133 13.90 6.61 29.97
CA PHE A 133 14.64 7.77 29.49
C PHE A 133 14.89 8.76 30.64
N GLU A 134 16.06 8.62 31.29
CA GLU A 134 16.46 9.45 32.43
C GLU A 134 17.94 9.87 32.34
N ILE A 135 18.25 11.04 32.90
CA ILE A 135 19.64 11.48 33.13
C ILE A 135 20.15 10.73 34.35
N THR A 136 21.12 9.83 34.17
CA THR A 136 21.63 8.98 35.25
C THR A 136 22.80 9.59 36.03
N SER A 137 23.54 10.53 35.43
CA SER A 137 24.65 11.24 36.10
C SER A 137 25.11 12.48 35.32
N TYR A 138 25.97 13.30 35.93
CA TYR A 138 26.70 14.40 35.31
C TYR A 138 28.05 14.56 36.01
N GLU A 139 29.09 14.94 35.26
CA GLU A 139 30.43 15.18 35.80
C GLU A 139 31.07 16.43 35.19
N LYS A 140 32.10 16.95 35.86
CA LYS A 140 32.96 17.99 35.31
C LYS A 140 34.13 17.31 34.57
N VAL A 141 34.29 17.64 33.29
CA VAL A 141 35.47 17.32 32.46
C VAL A 141 36.48 18.45 32.44
#